data_AF-A0A8S1M106-F1
#
_entry.id   AF-A0A8S1M106-F1
#
_cell.length_a   1.000
_cell.length_b   1.000
_cell.length_c   1.000
_cell.angle_alpha   90.00
_cell.angle_beta   90.00
_cell.angle_gamma   90.00
#
_symmetry.space_group_name_H-M   'P 1'
#
loop_
_entity.id
_entity.type
_entity.pdbx_description
1 polymer ?
#
loop_
_entity_poly.entity_id
_entity_poly.type
_entity_poly.pdbx_seq_one_letter_code
_entity_poly.pdbx_strand_id
1 'polypeptide(L)'
;MNFQAVLDQIKFYEPHFEDYHFLALQQVNAKLAISNNYIYYGQFENNLRHGKGILLQQNGRKYEGQWQDDQKQGYGWELLANGSQYEGNYVGGKPHGEGKFTWANGEVYEGQWNQGNKEGQGIWYGLKGEQYQGEWMNNVACGYGEHIHSNGDRYVGNFKEWLKNGEGQEYFSNGDRYQGNYLNGKPHGYGEYYWSNGAQFQGYFKEGLRCGKGIWKRREESPTDQYQGEYNEDKKNGYGVYKWTNGNEYRGIFFNDYKHGYGEMHYTDGKVLKGNWEQGKFVGEIKQNSSKKTSYSFDNHIKIVDNTNCFNKSIQKQNKFVDNQFLNSYQLQNHECENEKLSNSFVDGVNNNQCNNNINSNPTSSQTYRTTKTIRIRQYQKDKSFNMSQQTSQYGPSSPKREFSEKNEKQKTQTKFCIKTQDNFYLHIRRPKQYSLYQN
;
A
#
# COMPACT_ATOMS: atom_id res chain seq x y z
N MET A 1 -53.24 6.23 -4.91
CA MET A 1 -52.88 4.84 -4.52
C MET A 1 -54.02 4.27 -3.70
N ASN A 2 -54.39 3.01 -3.92
CA ASN A 2 -55.35 2.30 -3.07
C ASN A 2 -54.70 2.09 -1.68
N PHE A 3 -55.34 2.58 -0.61
CA PHE A 3 -54.82 2.47 0.76
C PHE A 3 -54.55 1.01 1.17
N GLN A 4 -55.44 0.09 0.76
CA GLN A 4 -55.27 -1.34 1.06
C GLN A 4 -54.03 -1.89 0.39
N ALA A 5 -53.76 -1.51 -0.86
CA ALA A 5 -52.58 -1.95 -1.60
C ALA A 5 -51.27 -1.46 -0.95
N VAL A 6 -51.24 -0.22 -0.45
CA VAL A 6 -50.08 0.32 0.28
C VAL A 6 -49.87 -0.41 1.60
N LEU A 7 -50.96 -0.69 2.32
CA LEU A 7 -50.90 -1.42 3.57
C LEU A 7 -50.38 -2.85 3.36
N ASP A 8 -50.85 -3.53 2.32
CA ASP A 8 -50.39 -4.87 1.96
C ASP A 8 -48.91 -4.85 1.56
N GLN A 9 -48.46 -3.84 0.81
CA GLN A 9 -47.05 -3.67 0.45
C GLN A 9 -46.13 -3.60 1.68
N ILE A 10 -46.55 -2.90 2.75
CA ILE A 10 -45.77 -2.82 3.99
C ILE A 10 -45.89 -4.10 4.83
N LYS A 11 -47.08 -4.72 4.90
CA LYS A 11 -47.30 -5.97 5.66
C LYS A 11 -46.50 -7.15 5.13
N PHE A 12 -46.37 -7.24 3.81
CA PHE A 12 -45.64 -8.31 3.12
C PHE A 12 -44.23 -7.91 2.70
N TYR A 13 -43.76 -6.74 3.14
CA TYR A 13 -42.36 -6.36 2.97
C TYR A 13 -41.47 -7.32 3.75
N GLU A 14 -40.49 -7.91 3.07
CA GLU A 14 -39.43 -8.71 3.68
C GLU A 14 -38.25 -7.78 4.02
N PRO A 15 -38.06 -7.41 5.30
CA PRO A 15 -36.98 -6.54 5.72
C PRO A 15 -35.63 -7.26 5.70
N HIS A 16 -34.57 -6.47 5.54
CA HIS A 16 -33.18 -6.91 5.72
C HIS A 16 -32.89 -7.26 7.17
N PHE A 17 -33.51 -6.54 8.12
CA PHE A 17 -33.37 -6.79 9.56
C PHE A 17 -34.68 -7.31 10.18
N GLU A 18 -34.60 -8.37 10.99
CA GLU A 18 -35.79 -8.99 11.62
C GLU A 18 -36.60 -8.02 12.49
N ASP A 19 -35.94 -7.09 13.18
CA ASP A 19 -36.59 -6.10 14.06
C ASP A 19 -37.30 -4.97 13.29
N TYR A 20 -37.27 -5.01 11.96
CA TYR A 20 -38.00 -4.10 11.07
C TYR A 20 -39.21 -4.78 10.41
N HIS A 21 -39.54 -6.03 10.77
CA HIS A 21 -40.79 -6.64 10.33
C HIS A 21 -42.00 -5.81 10.79
N PHE A 22 -43.09 -5.86 10.01
CA PHE A 22 -44.31 -5.10 10.28
C PHE A 22 -44.79 -5.23 11.74
N LEU A 23 -44.85 -6.47 12.26
CA LEU A 23 -45.29 -6.74 13.63
C LEU A 23 -44.29 -6.22 14.68
N ALA A 24 -42.99 -6.26 14.40
CA ALA A 24 -41.97 -5.73 15.31
C ALA A 24 -42.07 -4.20 15.41
N LEU A 25 -42.25 -3.51 14.29
CA LEU A 25 -42.44 -2.05 14.26
C LEU A 25 -43.77 -1.62 14.89
N GLN A 26 -44.82 -2.44 14.78
CA GLN A 26 -46.09 -2.17 15.45
C GLN A 26 -45.94 -2.12 16.98
N GLN A 27 -45.06 -2.94 17.57
CA GLN A 27 -44.80 -2.96 19.02
C GLN A 27 -44.16 -1.66 19.52
N VAL A 28 -43.51 -0.90 18.65
CA VAL A 28 -42.89 0.41 18.98
C VAL A 28 -43.74 1.60 18.53
N ASN A 29 -45.05 1.38 18.33
CA ASN A 29 -46.02 2.40 17.90
C ASN A 29 -45.70 3.04 16.54
N ALA A 30 -45.20 2.24 15.58
CA ALA A 30 -44.98 2.71 14.21
C ALA A 30 -46.28 3.16 13.54
N LYS A 31 -46.20 4.25 12.76
CA LYS A 31 -47.29 4.84 11.99
C LYS A 31 -46.94 4.84 10.52
N LEU A 32 -47.98 4.74 9.68
CA LEU A 32 -47.87 4.79 8.23
C LEU A 32 -47.96 6.26 7.75
N ALA A 33 -46.99 6.70 6.98
CA ALA A 33 -47.02 7.96 6.24
C ALA A 33 -46.84 7.69 4.74
N ILE A 34 -47.71 8.26 3.92
CA ILE A 34 -47.76 8.02 2.48
C ILE A 34 -47.64 9.36 1.78
N SER A 35 -46.75 9.42 0.79
CA SER A 35 -46.60 10.54 -0.14
C SER A 35 -46.59 9.99 -1.57
N ASN A 36 -46.61 10.87 -2.57
CA ASN A 36 -46.52 10.46 -3.98
C ASN A 36 -45.22 9.69 -4.27
N ASN A 37 -44.13 10.01 -3.56
CA ASN A 37 -42.79 9.51 -3.85
C ASN A 37 -42.27 8.47 -2.85
N TYR A 38 -42.96 8.26 -1.73
CA TYR A 38 -42.52 7.33 -0.70
C TYR A 38 -43.65 6.79 0.18
N ILE A 39 -43.37 5.65 0.80
CA ILE A 39 -44.10 5.08 1.92
C ILE A 39 -43.12 4.99 3.09
N TYR A 40 -43.52 5.47 4.26
CA TYR A 40 -42.78 5.31 5.49
C TYR A 40 -43.63 4.57 6.51
N TYR A 41 -43.05 3.56 7.16
CA TYR A 41 -43.67 2.88 8.30
C TYR A 41 -42.65 2.82 9.45
N GLY A 42 -42.90 3.61 10.49
CA GLY A 42 -41.96 3.74 11.60
C GLY A 42 -42.44 4.72 12.65
N GLN A 43 -41.60 4.97 13.65
CA GLN A 43 -41.95 5.86 14.74
C GLN A 43 -41.85 7.34 14.31
N PHE A 44 -42.54 8.20 15.05
CA PHE A 44 -42.55 9.64 14.86
C PHE A 44 -42.43 10.34 16.22
N GLU A 45 -41.70 11.44 16.25
CA GLU A 45 -41.65 12.38 17.36
C GLU A 45 -41.80 13.80 16.80
N ASN A 46 -42.68 14.62 17.38
CA ASN A 46 -42.95 15.99 16.89
C ASN A 46 -43.27 16.08 15.37
N ASN A 47 -43.99 15.08 14.83
CA ASN A 47 -44.30 14.91 13.40
C ASN A 47 -43.09 14.68 12.47
N LEU A 48 -41.90 14.47 13.02
CA LEU A 48 -40.69 14.08 12.29
C LEU A 48 -40.46 12.57 12.45
N ARG A 49 -39.85 11.91 11.45
CA ARG A 49 -39.44 10.51 11.58
C ARG A 49 -38.42 10.39 12.71
N HIS A 50 -38.65 9.44 13.59
CA HIS A 50 -37.81 9.19 14.75
C HIS A 50 -37.77 7.68 15.03
N GLY A 51 -36.79 7.20 15.81
CA GLY A 51 -36.71 5.80 16.23
C GLY A 51 -36.58 4.85 15.04
N LYS A 52 -37.14 3.64 15.13
CA LYS A 52 -37.05 2.66 14.04
C LYS A 52 -38.07 2.94 12.94
N GLY A 53 -37.66 2.79 11.68
CA GLY A 53 -38.60 2.86 10.57
C GLY A 53 -38.05 2.34 9.23
N ILE A 54 -38.99 1.96 8.37
CA ILE A 54 -38.75 1.60 6.97
C ILE A 54 -39.21 2.75 6.09
N LEU A 55 -38.37 3.13 5.12
CA LEU A 55 -38.72 4.05 4.03
C LEU A 55 -38.59 3.31 2.70
N LEU A 56 -39.68 3.26 1.93
CA LEU A 56 -39.73 2.73 0.57
C LEU A 56 -39.98 3.88 -0.40
N GLN A 57 -39.07 4.13 -1.34
CA GLN A 57 -39.22 5.18 -2.34
C GLN A 57 -39.64 4.60 -3.69
N GLN A 58 -40.37 5.38 -4.48
CA GLN A 58 -40.88 4.95 -5.79
C GLN A 58 -39.77 4.61 -6.79
N ASN A 59 -38.60 5.23 -6.66
CA ASN A 59 -37.42 4.95 -7.49
C ASN A 59 -36.67 3.66 -7.09
N GLY A 60 -37.24 2.84 -6.20
CA GLY A 60 -36.65 1.58 -5.74
C GLY A 60 -35.70 1.73 -4.56
N ARG A 61 -35.38 2.95 -4.10
CA ARG A 61 -34.58 3.13 -2.88
C ARG A 61 -35.35 2.63 -1.66
N LYS A 62 -34.63 1.97 -0.75
CA LYS A 62 -35.16 1.48 0.52
C LYS A 62 -34.22 1.86 1.64
N TYR A 63 -34.76 2.16 2.81
CA TYR A 63 -33.98 2.33 4.02
C TYR A 63 -34.68 1.65 5.18
N GLU A 64 -33.90 0.93 5.98
CA GLU A 64 -34.30 0.30 7.22
C GLU A 64 -33.31 0.75 8.28
N GLY A 65 -33.76 1.49 9.28
CA GLY A 65 -32.83 1.99 10.28
C GLY A 65 -33.43 2.91 11.30
N GLN A 66 -32.56 3.43 12.14
CA GLN A 66 -32.92 4.43 13.13
C GLN A 66 -33.00 5.82 12.48
N TRP A 67 -33.91 6.63 12.99
CA TRP A 67 -34.20 7.99 12.57
C TRP A 67 -34.11 8.92 13.76
N GLN A 68 -33.61 10.13 13.51
CA GLN A 68 -33.65 11.23 14.45
C GLN A 68 -33.99 12.49 13.67
N ASP A 69 -35.12 13.12 13.99
CA ASP A 69 -35.56 14.39 13.42
C ASP A 69 -35.51 14.40 11.88
N ASP A 70 -36.13 13.40 11.25
CA ASP A 70 -36.16 13.16 9.79
C ASP A 70 -34.82 12.81 9.13
N GLN A 71 -33.75 12.64 9.90
CA GLN A 71 -32.43 12.22 9.43
C GLN A 71 -32.16 10.76 9.80
N LYS A 72 -31.47 10.04 8.92
CA LYS A 72 -30.95 8.70 9.24
C LYS A 72 -29.90 8.84 10.33
N GLN A 73 -29.99 7.98 11.34
CA GLN A 73 -29.16 8.02 12.52
C GLN A 73 -28.83 6.58 12.94
N GLY A 74 -27.72 6.36 13.66
CA GLY A 74 -27.39 5.05 14.20
C GLY A 74 -27.22 3.97 13.13
N TYR A 75 -27.42 2.71 13.50
CA TYR A 75 -27.26 1.59 12.56
C TYR A 75 -28.44 1.46 11.61
N GLY A 76 -28.18 1.23 10.33
CA GLY A 76 -29.20 0.98 9.32
C GLY A 76 -28.66 0.40 8.02
N TRP A 77 -29.58 -0.01 7.16
CA TRP A 77 -29.35 -0.56 5.83
C TRP A 77 -30.08 0.29 4.78
N GLU A 78 -29.41 0.59 3.68
CA GLU A 78 -29.97 1.32 2.54
C GLU A 78 -29.71 0.57 1.24
N LEU A 79 -30.76 0.37 0.45
CA LEU A 79 -30.66 0.02 -0.96
C LEU A 79 -30.82 1.30 -1.80
N LEU A 80 -29.84 1.57 -2.65
CA LEU A 80 -29.83 2.70 -3.58
C LEU A 80 -30.55 2.34 -4.88
N ALA A 81 -31.01 3.36 -5.61
CA ALA A 81 -31.76 3.19 -6.86
C ALA A 81 -30.97 2.44 -7.94
N ASN A 82 -29.63 2.52 -7.89
CA ASN A 82 -28.73 1.81 -8.81
C ASN A 82 -28.45 0.36 -8.39
N GLY A 83 -29.06 -0.14 -7.32
CA GLY A 83 -28.84 -1.48 -6.78
C GLY A 83 -27.65 -1.63 -5.83
N SER A 84 -26.88 -0.56 -5.61
CA SER A 84 -25.83 -0.56 -4.58
C SER A 84 -26.46 -0.48 -3.19
N GLN A 85 -25.78 -0.98 -2.17
CA GLN A 85 -26.29 -1.01 -0.81
C GLN A 85 -25.26 -0.54 0.20
N TYR A 86 -25.71 0.07 1.29
CA TYR A 86 -24.90 0.41 2.45
C TYR A 86 -25.53 -0.19 3.69
N GLU A 87 -24.73 -0.85 4.51
CA GLU A 87 -25.09 -1.34 5.83
C GLU A 87 -24.10 -0.81 6.85
N GLY A 88 -24.55 -0.03 7.83
CA GLY A 88 -23.64 0.52 8.82
C GLY A 88 -24.23 1.69 9.58
N ASN A 89 -23.34 2.42 10.24
CA ASN A 89 -23.74 3.56 11.06
C ASN A 89 -23.99 4.81 10.21
N TYR A 90 -24.92 5.64 10.67
CA TYR A 90 -25.31 6.92 10.10
C TYR A 90 -25.26 8.00 11.18
N VAL A 91 -24.82 9.19 10.77
CA VAL A 91 -24.96 10.42 11.55
C VAL A 91 -25.41 11.54 10.62
N GLY A 92 -26.49 12.21 10.98
CA GLY A 92 -27.00 13.36 10.22
C GLY A 92 -27.39 13.00 8.76
N GLY A 93 -27.94 11.80 8.56
CA GLY A 93 -28.35 11.32 7.25
C GLY A 93 -27.24 10.73 6.38
N LYS A 94 -25.98 10.70 6.85
CA LYS A 94 -24.82 10.24 6.08
C LYS A 94 -24.11 9.05 6.73
N PRO A 95 -23.50 8.15 5.93
CA PRO A 95 -22.59 7.12 6.43
C PRO A 95 -21.52 7.69 7.37
N HIS A 96 -21.34 7.08 8.53
CA HIS A 96 -20.39 7.53 9.55
C HIS A 96 -20.01 6.35 10.46
N GLY A 97 -18.79 6.28 10.97
CA GLY A 97 -18.32 5.14 11.77
C GLY A 97 -18.07 3.89 10.91
N GLU A 98 -18.27 2.70 11.47
CA GLU A 98 -18.09 1.45 10.72
C GLU A 98 -19.28 1.17 9.79
N GLY A 99 -18.99 0.71 8.57
CA GLY A 99 -20.00 0.35 7.59
C GLY A 99 -19.45 -0.43 6.39
N LYS A 100 -20.36 -1.14 5.73
CA LYS A 100 -20.15 -1.93 4.52
C LYS A 100 -20.93 -1.32 3.37
N PHE A 101 -20.25 -0.96 2.30
CA PHE A 101 -20.86 -0.58 1.04
C PHE A 101 -20.63 -1.68 0.01
N THR A 102 -21.68 -2.15 -0.64
CA THR A 102 -21.61 -3.09 -1.76
C THR A 102 -22.13 -2.38 -3.00
N TRP A 103 -21.27 -2.20 -4.00
CA TRP A 103 -21.64 -1.63 -5.28
C TRP A 103 -22.47 -2.63 -6.09
N ALA A 104 -23.32 -2.12 -6.98
CA ALA A 104 -24.16 -2.94 -7.85
C ALA A 104 -23.35 -3.87 -8.79
N ASN A 105 -22.08 -3.54 -9.06
CA ASN A 105 -21.16 -4.37 -9.84
C ASN A 105 -20.54 -5.53 -9.01
N GLY A 106 -20.82 -5.60 -7.70
CA GLY A 106 -20.31 -6.63 -6.79
C GLY A 106 -19.05 -6.23 -6.01
N GLU A 107 -18.46 -5.06 -6.26
CA GLU A 107 -17.37 -4.55 -5.43
C GLU A 107 -17.87 -4.29 -4.00
N VAL A 108 -16.98 -4.37 -3.02
CA VAL A 108 -17.31 -4.18 -1.61
C VAL A 108 -16.27 -3.30 -0.93
N TYR A 109 -16.70 -2.39 -0.06
CA TYR A 109 -15.85 -1.71 0.89
C TYR A 109 -16.39 -1.95 2.29
N GLU A 110 -15.53 -2.37 3.20
CA GLU A 110 -15.83 -2.56 4.61
C GLU A 110 -14.82 -1.77 5.42
N GLY A 111 -15.28 -0.82 6.23
CA GLY A 111 -14.40 -0.05 7.09
C GLY A 111 -15.03 1.24 7.57
N GLN A 112 -14.17 2.20 7.84
CA GLN A 112 -14.53 3.45 8.48
C GLN A 112 -15.05 4.49 7.47
N TRP A 113 -16.05 5.24 7.94
CA TRP A 113 -16.75 6.29 7.22
C TRP A 113 -16.79 7.56 8.06
N ASN A 114 -16.71 8.70 7.39
CA ASN A 114 -16.89 10.00 7.99
C ASN A 114 -17.70 10.89 7.04
N GLN A 115 -18.93 11.22 7.43
CA GLN A 115 -19.78 12.17 6.69
C GLN A 115 -20.00 11.78 5.22
N GLY A 116 -20.13 10.48 4.96
CA GLY A 116 -20.34 9.91 3.63
C GLY A 116 -19.05 9.54 2.88
N ASN A 117 -17.87 9.84 3.43
CA ASN A 117 -16.58 9.49 2.83
C ASN A 117 -15.95 8.29 3.52
N LYS A 118 -15.27 7.42 2.76
CA LYS A 118 -14.35 6.42 3.32
C LYS A 118 -13.16 7.15 3.95
N GLU A 119 -12.91 6.91 5.22
CA GLU A 119 -11.86 7.60 5.99
C GLU A 119 -11.40 6.73 7.15
N GLY A 120 -10.09 6.61 7.38
CA GLY A 120 -9.53 5.73 8.39
C GLY A 120 -9.14 4.36 7.82
N GLN A 121 -9.35 3.28 8.56
CA GLN A 121 -9.01 1.91 8.12
C GLN A 121 -10.15 1.29 7.34
N GLY A 122 -9.82 0.57 6.25
CA GLY A 122 -10.82 -0.16 5.48
C GLY A 122 -10.25 -1.16 4.50
N ILE A 123 -11.09 -2.12 4.12
CA ILE A 123 -10.80 -3.14 3.11
C ILE A 123 -11.74 -2.93 1.93
N TRP A 124 -11.18 -2.79 0.75
CA TRP A 124 -11.90 -2.80 -0.52
C TRP A 124 -11.63 -4.13 -1.23
N TYR A 125 -12.70 -4.78 -1.66
CA TYR A 125 -12.70 -5.93 -2.55
C TYR A 125 -13.17 -5.45 -3.92
N GLY A 126 -12.23 -5.40 -4.85
CA GLY A 126 -12.47 -5.08 -6.25
C GLY A 126 -12.94 -6.28 -7.05
N LEU A 127 -13.08 -6.07 -8.35
CA LEU A 127 -13.41 -7.14 -9.29
C LEU A 127 -12.21 -8.09 -9.48
N LYS A 128 -12.47 -9.32 -9.92
CA LYS A 128 -11.45 -10.30 -10.30
C LYS A 128 -10.39 -10.59 -9.21
N GLY A 129 -10.78 -10.50 -7.94
CA GLY A 129 -9.90 -10.81 -6.81
C GLY A 129 -8.93 -9.69 -6.42
N GLU A 130 -9.07 -8.51 -7.01
CA GLU A 130 -8.37 -7.32 -6.54
C GLU A 130 -8.79 -6.96 -5.11
N GLN A 131 -7.85 -6.57 -4.26
CA GLN A 131 -8.12 -6.21 -2.87
C GLN A 131 -7.16 -5.11 -2.40
N TYR A 132 -7.68 -4.10 -1.72
CA TYR A 132 -6.87 -3.14 -0.96
C TYR A 132 -7.26 -3.20 0.51
N GLN A 133 -6.29 -3.25 1.40
CA GLN A 133 -6.48 -3.11 2.84
C GLN A 133 -5.50 -2.07 3.37
N GLY A 134 -6.01 -1.00 3.98
CA GLY A 134 -5.15 0.03 4.54
C GLY A 134 -5.88 1.30 4.92
N GLU A 135 -5.12 2.38 4.94
CA GLU A 135 -5.63 3.72 5.26
C GLU A 135 -6.37 4.36 4.07
N TRP A 136 -7.38 5.15 4.41
CA TRP A 136 -8.24 5.89 3.50
C TRP A 136 -8.41 7.32 4.00
N MET A 137 -8.47 8.26 3.07
CA MET A 137 -8.78 9.65 3.33
C MET A 137 -9.64 10.18 2.19
N ASN A 138 -10.80 10.77 2.49
CA ASN A 138 -11.70 11.36 1.49
C ASN A 138 -11.97 10.45 0.28
N ASN A 139 -12.31 9.19 0.53
CA ASN A 139 -12.58 8.16 -0.48
C ASN A 139 -11.37 7.58 -1.25
N VAL A 140 -10.15 7.99 -0.90
CA VAL A 140 -8.92 7.68 -1.62
C VAL A 140 -7.98 6.87 -0.73
N ALA A 141 -7.35 5.82 -1.29
CA ALA A 141 -6.33 5.05 -0.60
C ALA A 141 -5.08 5.93 -0.33
N CYS A 142 -4.62 5.93 0.91
CA CYS A 142 -3.47 6.70 1.37
C CYS A 142 -2.75 5.94 2.50
N GLY A 143 -1.68 6.52 3.05
CA GLY A 143 -1.00 5.98 4.23
C GLY A 143 -0.45 4.57 3.98
N TYR A 144 -0.30 3.77 5.02
CA TYR A 144 0.19 2.41 4.88
C TYR A 144 -0.92 1.44 4.48
N GLY A 145 -0.65 0.55 3.53
CA GLY A 145 -1.62 -0.45 3.08
C GLY A 145 -1.01 -1.62 2.32
N GLU A 146 -1.87 -2.56 1.96
CA GLU A 146 -1.59 -3.73 1.14
C GLU A 146 -2.57 -3.78 -0.03
N HIS A 147 -2.04 -3.89 -1.26
CA HIS A 147 -2.82 -4.03 -2.49
C HIS A 147 -2.46 -5.35 -3.17
N ILE A 148 -3.45 -6.22 -3.31
CA ILE A 148 -3.40 -7.42 -4.13
C ILE A 148 -4.05 -7.08 -5.47
N HIS A 149 -3.26 -7.10 -6.53
CA HIS A 149 -3.72 -6.81 -7.89
C HIS A 149 -4.42 -8.03 -8.51
N SER A 150 -5.29 -7.79 -9.48
CA SER A 150 -5.99 -8.85 -10.23
C SER A 150 -5.06 -9.86 -10.91
N ASN A 151 -3.81 -9.47 -11.23
CA ASN A 151 -2.81 -10.36 -11.83
C ASN A 151 -2.05 -11.21 -10.78
N GLY A 152 -2.32 -11.03 -9.49
CA GLY A 152 -1.64 -11.70 -8.39
C GLY A 152 -0.41 -10.96 -7.86
N ASP A 153 -0.03 -9.82 -8.44
CA ASP A 153 1.00 -8.96 -7.85
C ASP A 153 0.50 -8.40 -6.52
N ARG A 154 1.42 -8.19 -5.58
CA ARG A 154 1.12 -7.73 -4.24
C ARG A 154 2.07 -6.63 -3.83
N TYR A 155 1.54 -5.49 -3.43
CA TYR A 155 2.32 -4.39 -2.86
C TYR A 155 1.95 -4.16 -1.39
N VAL A 156 2.96 -3.91 -0.57
CA VAL A 156 2.81 -3.55 0.84
C VAL A 156 3.69 -2.34 1.11
N GLY A 157 3.11 -1.21 1.48
CA GLY A 157 3.87 0.02 1.67
C GLY A 157 2.99 1.26 1.76
N ASN A 158 3.59 2.43 1.58
CA ASN A 158 2.85 3.67 1.64
C ASN A 158 2.16 4.02 0.30
N PHE A 159 0.99 4.63 0.41
CA PHE A 159 0.17 5.09 -0.69
C PHE A 159 -0.06 6.60 -0.57
N LYS A 160 -0.06 7.28 -1.73
CA LYS A 160 -0.57 8.63 -1.88
C LYS A 160 -1.46 8.63 -3.11
N GLU A 161 -2.75 8.92 -2.92
CA GLU A 161 -3.72 9.00 -4.01
C GLU A 161 -3.76 7.73 -4.88
N TRP A 162 -3.89 6.56 -4.24
CA TRP A 162 -3.80 5.23 -4.88
C TRP A 162 -2.44 4.83 -5.44
N LEU A 163 -1.48 5.75 -5.52
CA LEU A 163 -0.15 5.47 -6.05
C LEU A 163 0.80 5.05 -4.94
N LYS A 164 1.61 4.02 -5.21
CA LYS A 164 2.74 3.64 -4.37
C LYS A 164 3.63 4.86 -4.15
N ASN A 165 3.98 5.14 -2.90
CA ASN A 165 4.76 6.30 -2.51
C ASN A 165 5.63 5.94 -1.31
N GLY A 166 6.76 6.61 -1.10
CA GLY A 166 7.66 6.30 0.01
C GLY A 166 8.15 4.85 0.01
N GLU A 167 8.45 4.31 1.19
CA GLU A 167 8.95 2.94 1.31
C GLU A 167 7.85 1.90 1.06
N GLY A 168 8.19 0.82 0.35
CA GLY A 168 7.32 -0.32 0.15
C GLY A 168 8.04 -1.55 -0.39
N GLN A 169 7.30 -2.67 -0.40
CA GLN A 169 7.72 -3.96 -0.93
C GLN A 169 6.70 -4.44 -1.95
N GLU A 170 7.19 -4.93 -3.08
CA GLU A 170 6.37 -5.47 -4.15
C GLU A 170 6.79 -6.90 -4.45
N TYR A 171 5.81 -7.79 -4.50
CA TYR A 171 5.93 -9.19 -4.83
C TYR A 171 5.20 -9.40 -6.15
N PHE A 172 5.94 -9.75 -7.17
CA PHE A 172 5.38 -9.96 -8.49
C PHE A 172 4.94 -11.43 -8.64
N SER A 173 3.85 -11.63 -9.38
CA SER A 173 3.31 -12.95 -9.72
C SER A 173 4.30 -13.84 -10.47
N ASN A 174 5.29 -13.25 -11.16
CA ASN A 174 6.39 -13.96 -11.81
C ASN A 174 7.49 -14.45 -10.84
N GLY A 175 7.38 -14.13 -9.54
CA GLY A 175 8.35 -14.48 -8.50
C GLY A 175 9.43 -13.43 -8.25
N ASP A 176 9.46 -12.33 -9.01
CA ASP A 176 10.33 -11.20 -8.72
C ASP A 176 9.89 -10.48 -7.44
N ARG A 177 10.81 -9.73 -6.83
CA ARG A 177 10.53 -8.89 -5.66
C ARG A 177 11.29 -7.57 -5.75
N TYR A 178 10.64 -6.48 -5.38
CA TYR A 178 11.30 -5.20 -5.13
C TYR A 178 11.08 -4.75 -3.70
N GLN A 179 12.08 -4.13 -3.08
CA GLN A 179 11.91 -3.37 -1.84
C GLN A 179 12.67 -2.06 -1.93
N GLY A 180 12.03 -0.94 -1.59
CA GLY A 180 12.67 0.36 -1.68
C GLY A 180 11.69 1.51 -1.73
N ASN A 181 12.20 2.65 -2.17
CA ASN A 181 11.42 3.87 -2.26
C ASN A 181 10.64 3.95 -3.58
N TYR A 182 9.43 4.47 -3.49
CA TYR A 182 8.53 4.75 -4.60
C TYR A 182 8.18 6.23 -4.66
N LEU A 183 8.00 6.74 -5.87
CA LEU A 183 7.41 8.04 -6.13
C LEU A 183 6.41 7.91 -7.29
N ASN A 184 5.17 8.32 -7.07
CA ASN A 184 4.09 8.30 -8.06
C ASN A 184 3.94 6.93 -8.76
N GLY A 185 3.98 5.85 -7.97
CA GLY A 185 3.79 4.49 -8.47
C GLY A 185 5.05 3.80 -9.00
N LYS A 186 6.20 4.49 -9.08
CA LYS A 186 7.43 3.95 -9.67
C LYS A 186 8.58 3.86 -8.66
N PRO A 187 9.46 2.84 -8.76
CA PRO A 187 10.73 2.81 -8.04
C PRO A 187 11.51 4.12 -8.22
N HIS A 188 11.84 4.79 -7.13
CA HIS A 188 12.50 6.08 -7.13
C HIS A 188 13.32 6.25 -5.85
N GLY A 189 14.60 6.58 -5.96
CA GLY A 189 15.53 6.58 -4.83
C GLY A 189 16.18 5.21 -4.66
N TYR A 190 16.65 4.91 -3.45
CA TYR A 190 17.36 3.65 -3.19
C TYR A 190 16.39 2.47 -3.07
N GLY A 191 16.76 1.32 -3.63
CA GLY A 191 16.02 0.07 -3.50
C GLY A 191 16.83 -1.17 -3.89
N GLU A 192 16.19 -2.33 -3.69
CA GLU A 192 16.72 -3.65 -3.98
C GLU A 192 15.71 -4.44 -4.82
N TYR A 193 16.19 -4.98 -5.93
CA TYR A 193 15.40 -5.83 -6.82
C TYR A 193 15.97 -7.24 -6.81
N TYR A 194 15.10 -8.23 -6.66
CA TYR A 194 15.39 -9.65 -6.66
C TYR A 194 14.61 -10.28 -7.80
N TRP A 195 15.31 -10.81 -8.79
CA TRP A 195 14.69 -11.53 -9.88
C TRP A 195 14.47 -12.99 -9.50
N SER A 196 13.38 -13.57 -9.98
CA SER A 196 13.04 -14.99 -9.84
C SER A 196 14.13 -15.94 -10.37
N ASN A 197 14.97 -15.48 -11.30
CA ASN A 197 16.13 -16.22 -11.80
C ASN A 197 17.36 -16.21 -10.87
N GLY A 198 17.25 -15.60 -9.69
CA GLY A 198 18.30 -15.49 -8.68
C GLY A 198 19.19 -14.25 -8.81
N ALA A 199 19.07 -13.46 -9.88
CA ALA A 199 19.79 -12.20 -9.98
C ALA A 199 19.29 -11.20 -8.92
N GLN A 200 20.15 -10.27 -8.54
CA GLN A 200 19.80 -9.20 -7.59
C GLN A 200 20.49 -7.89 -7.95
N PHE A 201 19.83 -6.78 -7.63
CA PHE A 201 20.35 -5.43 -7.78
C PHE A 201 20.07 -4.63 -6.53
N GLN A 202 21.05 -3.86 -6.09
CA GLN A 202 20.97 -2.95 -4.96
C GLN A 202 21.55 -1.61 -5.41
N GLY A 203 20.75 -0.55 -5.40
CA GLY A 203 21.20 0.75 -5.90
C GLY A 203 20.08 1.76 -6.05
N TYR A 204 20.34 2.82 -6.81
CA TYR A 204 19.37 3.89 -7.03
C TYR A 204 18.50 3.65 -8.26
N PHE A 205 17.27 4.13 -8.18
CA PHE A 205 16.27 4.13 -9.23
C PHE A 205 15.77 5.55 -9.46
N LYS A 206 15.40 5.86 -10.70
CA LYS A 206 14.69 7.08 -11.08
C LYS A 206 13.66 6.72 -12.13
N GLU A 207 12.40 7.04 -11.87
CA GLU A 207 11.27 6.73 -12.77
C GLU A 207 11.20 5.25 -13.16
N GLY A 208 11.53 4.35 -12.22
CA GLY A 208 11.53 2.90 -12.45
C GLY A 208 12.81 2.33 -13.05
N LEU A 209 13.76 3.16 -13.51
CA LEU A 209 14.99 2.72 -14.16
C LEU A 209 16.17 2.81 -13.20
N ARG A 210 17.11 1.84 -13.26
CA ARG A 210 18.35 1.91 -12.47
C ARG A 210 19.17 3.11 -12.89
N CYS A 211 19.68 3.84 -11.91
CA CYS A 211 20.49 5.02 -12.10
C CYS A 211 21.57 5.11 -11.00
N GLY A 212 22.57 5.97 -11.19
CA GLY A 212 23.56 6.26 -10.17
C GLY A 212 24.33 5.01 -9.73
N LYS A 213 24.79 4.97 -8.49
CA LYS A 213 25.59 3.84 -8.01
C LYS A 213 24.71 2.61 -7.73
N GLY A 214 25.18 1.43 -8.13
CA GLY A 214 24.52 0.18 -7.83
C GLY A 214 25.44 -1.04 -7.91
N ILE A 215 24.96 -2.14 -7.34
CA ILE A 215 25.58 -3.45 -7.35
C ILE A 215 24.59 -4.42 -7.97
N TRP A 216 24.98 -5.09 -9.05
CA TRP A 216 24.25 -6.21 -9.63
C TRP A 216 25.01 -7.50 -9.42
N LYS A 217 24.32 -8.57 -9.07
CA LYS A 217 24.86 -9.94 -9.04
C LYS A 217 23.95 -10.85 -9.85
N ARG A 218 24.53 -11.76 -10.63
CA ARG A 218 23.77 -12.73 -11.44
C ARG A 218 23.04 -13.78 -10.59
N ARG A 219 23.58 -14.11 -9.42
CA ARG A 219 23.07 -15.07 -8.43
C ARG A 219 23.49 -14.64 -7.03
N GLU A 220 22.81 -15.14 -6.00
CA GLU A 220 23.19 -14.89 -4.61
C GLU A 220 24.50 -15.60 -4.23
N GLU A 221 24.67 -16.85 -4.66
CA GLU A 221 25.84 -17.63 -4.32
C GLU A 221 27.08 -17.15 -5.08
N SER A 222 28.22 -17.14 -4.38
CA SER A 222 29.52 -16.90 -5.00
C SER A 222 30.20 -18.22 -5.38
N PRO A 223 31.00 -18.25 -6.47
CA PRO A 223 31.29 -17.14 -7.38
C PRO A 223 30.14 -16.87 -8.35
N THR A 224 29.95 -15.59 -8.68
CA THR A 224 28.91 -15.12 -9.60
C THR A 224 29.40 -13.93 -10.40
N ASP A 225 28.79 -13.71 -11.56
CA ASP A 225 29.04 -12.47 -12.29
C ASP A 225 28.48 -11.31 -11.47
N GLN A 226 29.31 -10.30 -11.20
CA GLN A 226 28.95 -9.14 -10.40
C GLN A 226 29.42 -7.87 -11.09
N TYR A 227 28.58 -6.85 -11.09
CA TYR A 227 28.95 -5.49 -11.45
C TYR A 227 28.72 -4.56 -10.26
N GLN A 228 29.69 -3.70 -9.98
CA GLN A 228 29.57 -2.60 -9.04
C GLN A 228 30.03 -1.33 -9.74
N GLY A 229 29.13 -0.37 -9.92
CA GLY A 229 29.45 0.85 -10.65
C GLY A 229 28.26 1.78 -10.83
N GLU A 230 28.36 2.68 -11.80
CA GLU A 230 27.31 3.63 -12.11
C GLU A 230 26.35 3.11 -13.18
N TYR A 231 25.10 3.58 -13.13
CA TYR A 231 24.03 3.27 -14.06
C TYR A 231 23.40 4.56 -14.58
N ASN A 232 22.97 4.54 -15.83
CA ASN A 232 22.13 5.59 -16.41
C ASN A 232 21.07 4.92 -17.28
N GLU A 233 19.79 5.10 -16.92
CA GLU A 233 18.64 4.51 -17.63
C GLU A 233 18.84 3.01 -17.87
N ASP A 234 19.04 2.26 -16.78
CA ASP A 234 19.31 0.82 -16.74
C ASP A 234 20.63 0.32 -17.33
N LYS A 235 21.41 1.17 -17.98
CA LYS A 235 22.68 0.77 -18.60
C LYS A 235 23.86 1.08 -17.68
N LYS A 236 24.84 0.17 -17.62
CA LYS A 236 26.11 0.46 -16.96
C LYS A 236 26.75 1.67 -17.63
N ASN A 237 27.15 2.63 -16.82
CA ASN A 237 27.73 3.90 -17.25
C ASN A 237 28.82 4.31 -16.25
N GLY A 238 29.59 5.35 -16.56
CA GLY A 238 30.61 5.86 -15.64
C GLY A 238 31.65 4.82 -15.24
N TYR A 239 32.28 4.99 -14.07
CA TYR A 239 33.28 4.02 -13.60
C TYR A 239 32.60 2.79 -12.96
N GLY A 240 33.12 1.61 -13.22
CA GLY A 240 32.64 0.38 -12.59
C GLY A 240 33.68 -0.74 -12.55
N VAL A 241 33.36 -1.75 -11.75
CA VAL A 241 34.10 -2.99 -11.61
C VAL A 241 33.18 -4.14 -11.97
N TYR A 242 33.57 -4.94 -12.95
CA TYR A 242 32.88 -6.17 -13.33
C TYR A 242 33.75 -7.37 -12.97
N LYS A 243 33.24 -8.26 -12.12
CA LYS A 243 33.87 -9.54 -11.76
C LYS A 243 33.11 -10.65 -12.46
N TRP A 244 33.82 -11.49 -13.20
CA TRP A 244 33.24 -12.68 -13.83
C TRP A 244 33.31 -13.87 -12.88
N THR A 245 32.39 -14.82 -13.06
CA THR A 245 32.33 -16.09 -12.30
C THR A 245 33.65 -16.85 -12.35
N ASN A 246 34.41 -16.73 -13.44
CA ASN A 246 35.71 -17.39 -13.60
C ASN A 246 36.86 -16.70 -12.83
N GLY A 247 36.59 -15.61 -12.11
CA GLY A 247 37.57 -14.84 -11.34
C GLY A 247 38.24 -13.69 -12.11
N ASN A 248 38.04 -13.57 -13.42
CA ASN A 248 38.50 -12.40 -14.17
C ASN A 248 37.79 -11.15 -13.66
N GLU A 249 38.42 -9.98 -13.85
CA GLU A 249 37.88 -8.71 -13.39
C GLU A 249 38.23 -7.58 -14.34
N TYR A 250 37.30 -6.66 -14.57
CA TYR A 250 37.53 -5.43 -15.31
C TYR A 250 37.21 -4.24 -14.42
N ARG A 251 38.13 -3.27 -14.38
CA ARG A 251 37.99 -2.01 -13.65
C ARG A 251 38.16 -0.86 -14.63
N GLY A 252 37.12 -0.07 -14.87
CA GLY A 252 37.23 1.01 -15.86
C GLY A 252 35.91 1.68 -16.19
N ILE A 253 35.93 2.50 -17.24
CA ILE A 253 34.75 3.23 -17.69
C ILE A 253 33.81 2.30 -18.46
N PHE A 254 32.51 2.48 -18.24
CA PHE A 254 31.42 1.87 -18.99
C PHE A 254 30.63 2.97 -19.69
N PHE A 255 30.14 2.66 -20.89
CA PHE A 255 29.19 3.49 -21.61
C PHE A 255 28.19 2.59 -22.31
N ASN A 256 26.90 2.73 -21.94
CA ASN A 256 25.81 1.92 -22.47
C ASN A 256 26.10 0.40 -22.42
N ASP A 257 26.46 -0.09 -21.22
CA ASP A 257 26.82 -1.49 -20.94
C ASP A 257 28.17 -1.99 -21.47
N TYR A 258 28.82 -1.23 -22.36
CA TYR A 258 30.11 -1.60 -22.92
C TYR A 258 31.27 -1.01 -22.14
N LYS A 259 32.35 -1.79 -21.98
CA LYS A 259 33.65 -1.27 -21.56
C LYS A 259 34.06 -0.15 -22.53
N HIS A 260 34.44 0.99 -22.00
CA HIS A 260 34.74 2.19 -22.75
C HIS A 260 35.88 2.97 -22.09
N GLY A 261 36.52 3.89 -22.79
CA GLY A 261 37.60 4.72 -22.25
C GLY A 261 38.73 3.89 -21.62
N TYR A 262 39.41 4.46 -20.63
CA TYR A 262 40.47 3.75 -19.93
C TYR A 262 39.93 2.66 -18.99
N GLY A 263 40.57 1.49 -19.00
CA GLY A 263 40.29 0.43 -18.03
C GLY A 263 41.38 -0.65 -17.97
N GLU A 264 41.34 -1.41 -16.89
CA GLU A 264 42.24 -2.51 -16.57
C GLU A 264 41.47 -3.84 -16.53
N MET A 265 41.90 -4.81 -17.32
CA MET A 265 41.42 -6.20 -17.27
C MET A 265 42.44 -7.05 -16.52
N HIS A 266 42.02 -7.63 -15.40
CA HIS A 266 42.78 -8.52 -14.54
C HIS A 266 42.32 -9.96 -14.81
N TYR A 267 43.25 -10.82 -15.18
CA TYR A 267 43.00 -12.23 -15.47
C TYR A 267 43.43 -13.11 -14.29
N THR A 268 42.82 -14.28 -14.15
CA THR A 268 43.15 -15.22 -13.07
C THR A 268 44.55 -15.83 -13.15
N ASP A 269 45.20 -15.77 -14.33
CA ASP A 269 46.60 -16.15 -14.53
C ASP A 269 47.60 -15.07 -14.06
N GLY A 270 47.11 -13.94 -13.53
CA GLY A 270 47.91 -12.80 -13.07
C GLY A 270 48.21 -11.78 -14.17
N LYS A 271 47.83 -12.03 -15.43
CA LYS A 271 47.99 -11.04 -16.51
C LYS A 271 47.09 -9.84 -16.26
N VAL A 272 47.61 -8.64 -16.53
CA VAL A 272 46.84 -7.39 -16.48
C VAL A 272 46.98 -6.63 -17.79
N LEU A 273 45.85 -6.37 -18.46
CA LEU A 273 45.77 -5.60 -19.70
C LEU A 273 45.24 -4.20 -19.37
N LYS A 274 46.05 -3.16 -19.57
CA LYS A 274 45.70 -1.76 -19.26
C LYS A 274 45.69 -0.91 -20.52
N GLY A 275 44.60 -0.20 -20.77
CA GLY A 275 44.52 0.64 -21.95
C GLY A 275 43.13 1.15 -22.27
N ASN A 276 42.94 1.60 -23.50
CA ASN A 276 41.68 2.16 -23.98
C ASN A 276 40.76 1.07 -24.53
N TRP A 277 39.47 1.23 -24.26
CA TRP A 277 38.39 0.36 -24.67
C TRP A 277 37.35 1.16 -25.47
N GLU A 278 36.84 0.58 -26.55
CA GLU A 278 35.75 1.15 -27.34
C GLU A 278 34.73 0.06 -27.67
N GLN A 279 33.46 0.30 -27.33
CA GLN A 279 32.36 -0.64 -27.57
C GLN A 279 32.68 -2.07 -27.09
N GLY A 280 33.31 -2.19 -25.92
CA GLY A 280 33.65 -3.46 -25.31
C GLY A 280 34.97 -4.09 -25.81
N LYS A 281 35.60 -3.53 -26.84
CA LYS A 281 36.84 -4.03 -27.45
C LYS A 281 38.05 -3.25 -26.95
N PHE A 282 39.16 -3.93 -26.78
CA PHE A 282 40.43 -3.30 -26.43
C PHE A 282 41.06 -2.67 -27.68
N VAL A 283 41.38 -1.37 -27.62
CA VAL A 283 41.89 -0.60 -28.76
C VAL A 283 43.40 -0.37 -28.68
N GLY A 284 43.97 -0.33 -27.48
CA GLY A 284 45.43 -0.24 -27.34
C GLY A 284 45.89 0.12 -25.93
N GLU A 285 47.14 -0.24 -25.65
CA GLU A 285 47.82 0.09 -24.40
C GLU A 285 48.20 1.57 -24.36
N ILE A 286 48.08 2.20 -23.19
CA ILE A 286 48.66 3.52 -22.96
C ILE A 286 50.12 3.30 -22.55
N LYS A 287 51.06 3.63 -23.45
CA LYS A 287 52.49 3.67 -23.12
C LYS A 287 52.69 4.77 -22.08
N GLN A 288 53.22 4.42 -20.90
CA GLN A 288 53.46 5.38 -19.82
C GLN A 288 54.47 6.44 -20.26
N ASN A 289 54.00 7.62 -20.66
CA ASN A 289 54.79 8.84 -20.59
C ASN A 289 54.24 9.71 -19.46
N SER A 290 54.98 9.71 -18.36
CA SER A 290 55.06 10.74 -17.30
C SER A 290 53.76 11.27 -16.65
N SER A 291 53.64 10.93 -15.36
CA SER A 291 53.18 11.81 -14.27
C SER A 291 51.80 12.45 -14.36
N LYS A 292 50.75 11.62 -14.37
CA LYS A 292 49.50 11.87 -13.63
C LYS A 292 48.82 10.52 -13.36
N LYS A 293 49.08 9.93 -12.19
CA LYS A 293 48.27 8.83 -11.66
C LYS A 293 46.91 9.41 -11.28
N THR A 294 45.98 9.55 -12.22
CA THR A 294 44.56 9.64 -11.87
C THR A 294 44.12 8.25 -11.48
N SER A 295 44.25 7.91 -10.19
CA SER A 295 43.66 6.69 -9.65
C SER A 295 42.15 6.85 -9.63
N TYR A 296 41.49 6.37 -10.67
CA TYR A 296 40.05 6.16 -10.65
C TYR A 296 39.79 4.98 -9.72
N SER A 297 39.46 5.29 -8.46
CA SER A 297 39.01 4.31 -7.50
C SER A 297 37.55 4.60 -7.18
N PHE A 298 36.77 3.56 -6.95
CA PHE A 298 35.38 3.70 -6.51
C PHE A 298 35.29 4.49 -5.19
N ASP A 299 36.33 4.40 -4.35
CA ASP A 299 36.40 5.00 -3.02
C ASP A 299 36.85 6.48 -3.03
N ASN A 300 37.62 6.92 -4.03
CA ASN A 300 38.15 8.29 -4.13
C ASN A 300 37.07 9.35 -4.42
N HIS A 301 35.82 8.94 -4.64
CA HIS A 301 34.65 9.81 -4.76
C HIS A 301 33.64 9.63 -3.61
N ILE A 302 34.05 9.03 -2.48
CA ILE A 302 33.23 8.92 -1.27
C ILE A 302 33.50 10.14 -0.38
N LYS A 303 32.86 11.26 -0.71
CA LYS A 303 32.06 11.93 0.32
C LYS A 303 30.64 11.43 0.11
N ILE A 304 30.04 10.87 1.14
CA ILE A 304 28.58 10.70 1.18
C ILE A 304 28.03 12.13 1.23
N VAL A 305 27.88 12.73 0.05
CA VAL A 305 27.03 13.88 -0.17
C VAL A 305 25.96 13.34 -1.09
N ASP A 306 24.70 13.56 -0.71
CA ASP A 306 23.50 13.22 -1.46
C ASP A 306 23.73 13.43 -2.95
N ASN A 307 24.04 12.34 -3.65
CA ASN A 307 24.56 12.44 -5.00
C ASN A 307 23.35 12.61 -5.92
N THR A 308 22.90 13.86 -6.02
CA THR A 308 21.92 14.42 -6.95
C THR A 308 22.29 14.24 -8.42
N ASN A 309 23.28 13.40 -8.75
CA ASN A 309 23.69 13.14 -10.13
C ASN A 309 22.70 12.28 -10.93
N CYS A 310 21.80 11.52 -10.29
CA CYS A 310 20.59 11.03 -11.00
C CYS A 310 19.58 12.16 -11.27
N PHE A 311 19.60 13.22 -10.47
CA PHE A 311 18.63 14.32 -10.52
C PHE A 311 19.05 15.45 -11.49
N ASN A 312 20.35 15.64 -11.74
CA ASN A 312 20.88 16.82 -12.47
C ASN A 312 21.21 16.63 -13.96
N LYS A 313 20.84 15.52 -14.61
CA LYS A 313 21.09 15.33 -16.07
C LYS A 313 19.86 15.16 -16.95
N SER A 314 18.69 15.59 -16.49
CA SER A 314 17.46 15.63 -17.30
C SER A 314 16.94 17.05 -17.62
N ILE A 315 17.49 18.11 -17.00
CA ILE A 315 16.90 19.47 -17.07
C ILE A 315 17.34 20.28 -18.31
N GLN A 316 18.26 19.78 -19.15
CA GLN A 316 18.72 20.55 -20.34
C GLN A 316 18.24 20.05 -21.71
N LYS A 317 17.27 19.13 -21.80
CA LYS A 317 16.75 18.66 -23.11
C LYS A 317 15.23 18.48 -23.24
N GLN A 318 14.41 19.09 -22.38
CA GLN A 318 12.95 19.11 -22.56
C GLN A 318 12.29 20.50 -22.54
N ASN A 319 13.07 21.59 -22.62
CA ASN A 319 12.52 22.90 -22.96
C ASN A 319 12.45 23.07 -24.49
N LYS A 320 11.51 22.36 -25.13
CA LYS A 320 10.88 22.73 -26.42
C LYS A 320 9.83 21.66 -26.80
N PHE A 321 8.57 22.10 -26.89
CA PHE A 321 7.34 21.35 -27.24
C PHE A 321 6.88 20.39 -26.14
N VAL A 322 5.71 20.54 -25.49
CA VAL A 322 4.38 20.89 -26.01
C VAL A 322 3.59 21.67 -24.95
N ASP A 323 3.08 22.84 -25.35
CA ASP A 323 1.97 23.53 -24.71
C ASP A 323 0.63 22.89 -25.14
N ASN A 324 -0.34 22.94 -24.22
CA ASN A 324 -1.78 22.78 -24.43
C ASN A 324 -2.32 21.41 -24.86
N GLN A 325 -2.88 20.67 -23.90
CA GLN A 325 -4.33 20.49 -23.78
C GLN A 325 -4.68 19.76 -22.48
N PHE A 326 -5.82 20.14 -21.88
CA PHE A 326 -6.45 19.65 -20.65
C PHE A 326 -6.04 20.31 -19.33
N LEU A 327 -6.33 21.61 -19.25
CA LEU A 327 -6.78 22.28 -18.02
C LEU A 327 -8.32 22.43 -18.07
N ASN A 328 -8.94 22.28 -16.90
CA ASN A 328 -10.36 22.40 -16.51
C ASN A 328 -10.96 21.02 -16.17
N SER A 329 -11.21 20.66 -14.91
CA SER A 329 -11.64 21.45 -13.76
C SER A 329 -11.39 20.65 -12.49
N TYR A 330 -11.26 21.36 -11.36
CA TYR A 330 -11.37 20.98 -9.94
C TYR A 330 -10.25 21.67 -9.15
N GLN A 331 -10.52 22.94 -8.83
CA GLN A 331 -9.87 23.61 -7.70
C GLN A 331 -10.44 23.00 -6.42
N LEU A 332 -9.56 22.55 -5.51
CA LEU A 332 -9.78 22.60 -4.07
C LEU A 332 -8.45 22.38 -3.33
N GLN A 333 -7.95 23.49 -2.78
CA GLN A 333 -7.19 23.64 -1.53
C GLN A 333 -6.16 22.55 -1.17
N ASN A 334 -4.90 22.87 -1.47
CA ASN A 334 -3.73 22.31 -0.80
C ASN A 334 -3.76 22.69 0.68
N HIS A 335 -3.91 21.72 1.56
CA HIS A 335 -3.40 21.80 2.92
C HIS A 335 -2.22 20.85 3.02
N GLU A 336 -1.01 21.41 2.87
CA GLU A 336 0.23 20.76 3.26
C GLU A 336 0.32 20.79 4.80
N CYS A 337 0.43 19.61 5.40
CA CYS A 337 0.79 19.43 6.80
C CYS A 337 2.31 19.52 6.93
N GLU A 338 2.85 20.68 7.32
CA GLU A 338 4.18 20.76 7.91
C GLU A 338 4.14 21.53 9.23
N ASN A 339 4.47 20.81 10.31
CA ASN A 339 4.89 21.39 11.57
C ASN A 339 6.35 21.82 11.42
N GLU A 340 6.69 23.09 11.63
CA GLU A 340 7.89 23.45 12.39
C GLU A 340 7.90 24.88 12.96
N LYS A 341 8.05 24.92 14.29
CA LYS A 341 8.84 25.84 15.14
C LYS A 341 8.81 27.35 14.88
N LEU A 342 8.15 28.01 15.85
CA LEU A 342 8.34 29.39 16.27
C LEU A 342 9.82 29.72 16.59
N SER A 343 10.31 30.83 16.02
CA SER A 343 11.29 31.70 16.67
C SER A 343 11.02 33.17 16.31
N ASN A 344 11.09 34.03 17.32
CA ASN A 344 10.73 35.44 17.32
C ASN A 344 11.66 36.33 16.47
N SER A 345 11.11 37.37 15.84
CA SER A 345 11.61 38.75 15.98
C SER A 345 10.70 39.81 15.32
N PHE A 346 10.32 40.78 16.15
CA PHE A 346 9.89 42.16 15.95
C PHE A 346 10.12 42.84 14.57
N VAL A 347 9.15 43.65 14.08
CA VAL A 347 9.05 45.13 14.24
C VAL A 347 7.88 45.68 13.39
N ASP A 348 6.98 46.39 14.09
CA ASP A 348 6.18 47.60 13.81
C ASP A 348 5.50 47.91 12.46
N GLY A 349 4.25 48.39 12.58
CA GLY A 349 3.59 49.19 11.54
C GLY A 349 2.06 49.31 11.60
N VAL A 350 1.50 49.70 12.75
CA VAL A 350 0.53 50.81 12.91
C VAL A 350 -0.56 50.98 11.82
N ASN A 351 -1.83 50.66 12.15
CA ASN A 351 -2.91 51.66 12.30
C ASN A 351 -4.28 51.03 12.64
N ASN A 352 -4.76 51.35 13.84
CA ASN A 352 -6.12 51.79 14.22
C ASN A 352 -7.32 51.28 13.41
N ASN A 353 -8.21 50.53 14.07
CA ASN A 353 -9.39 51.14 14.68
C ASN A 353 -10.11 50.22 15.67
N GLN A 354 -10.47 50.83 16.78
CA GLN A 354 -11.23 50.30 17.91
C GLN A 354 -12.64 49.90 17.50
N CYS A 355 -13.19 48.88 18.17
CA CYS A 355 -14.39 49.06 19.00
C CYS A 355 -14.52 47.92 20.02
N ASN A 356 -14.41 48.30 21.29
CA ASN A 356 -14.80 47.54 22.47
C ASN A 356 -16.30 47.25 22.47
N ASN A 357 -16.71 46.10 23.02
CA ASN A 357 -17.50 46.10 24.27
C ASN A 357 -17.56 44.72 24.93
N ASN A 358 -17.38 44.79 26.25
CA ASN A 358 -17.46 43.73 27.25
C ASN A 358 -18.92 43.22 27.45
N ILE A 359 -19.10 41.99 27.96
CA ILE A 359 -19.45 41.67 29.37
C ILE A 359 -19.85 40.18 29.50
N ASN A 360 -19.08 39.49 30.35
CA ASN A 360 -19.36 38.40 31.31
C ASN A 360 -20.60 37.47 31.16
N SER A 361 -20.33 36.16 31.23
CA SER A 361 -20.72 35.31 32.39
C SER A 361 -20.09 33.89 32.33
N ASN A 362 -19.33 33.56 33.38
CA ASN A 362 -18.79 32.23 33.77
C ASN A 362 -19.91 31.20 34.10
N PRO A 363 -19.60 29.98 34.62
CA PRO A 363 -18.74 28.88 34.12
C PRO A 363 -19.51 27.53 34.17
N THR A 364 -19.03 26.45 33.51
CA THR A 364 -18.96 25.09 34.11
C THR A 364 -18.40 24.03 33.14
N SER A 365 -17.26 23.47 33.54
CA SER A 365 -16.79 22.09 33.39
C SER A 365 -17.33 21.21 32.26
N SER A 366 -16.45 20.87 31.30
CA SER A 366 -16.42 19.54 30.71
C SER A 366 -15.00 18.97 30.79
N GLN A 367 -14.88 17.84 31.48
CA GLN A 367 -13.65 17.08 31.62
C GLN A 367 -13.29 16.46 30.26
N THR A 368 -12.19 16.90 29.65
CA THR A 368 -11.57 16.19 28.53
C THR A 368 -10.64 15.11 29.05
N TYR A 369 -11.01 13.85 28.86
CA TYR A 369 -10.08 12.72 28.99
C TYR A 369 -9.07 12.79 27.83
N ARG A 370 -7.83 13.19 28.13
CA ARG A 370 -6.69 13.01 27.22
C ARG A 370 -6.01 11.69 27.55
N THR A 371 -6.26 10.67 26.75
CA THR A 371 -5.36 9.50 26.68
C THR A 371 -4.35 9.72 25.56
N THR A 372 -3.22 10.35 25.88
CA THR A 372 -2.02 10.28 25.03
C THR A 372 -1.37 8.91 25.19
N LYS A 373 -1.60 7.99 24.25
CA LYS A 373 -0.71 6.84 24.06
C LYS A 373 0.43 7.26 23.14
N THR A 374 1.57 7.53 23.76
CA THR A 374 2.85 7.75 23.07
C THR A 374 3.28 6.44 22.40
N ILE A 375 3.30 6.39 21.06
CA ILE A 375 3.91 5.28 20.32
C ILE A 375 5.42 5.49 20.35
N ARG A 376 6.13 4.63 21.10
CA ARG A 376 7.59 4.52 21.03
C ARG A 376 7.96 3.66 19.82
N ILE A 377 8.51 4.28 18.77
CA ILE A 377 9.19 3.55 17.69
C ILE A 377 10.54 3.08 18.25
N ARG A 378 10.72 1.77 18.45
CA ARG A 378 12.05 1.20 18.73
C ARG A 378 12.75 0.93 17.40
N GLN A 379 13.82 1.67 17.12
CA GLN A 379 14.84 1.25 16.16
C GLN A 379 15.52 -0.01 16.67
N TYR A 380 15.49 -1.10 15.89
CA TYR A 380 16.31 -2.27 16.17
C TYR A 380 17.69 -2.09 15.54
N GLN A 381 18.71 -1.92 16.38
CA GLN A 381 20.11 -2.06 15.98
C GLN A 381 20.44 -3.55 15.81
N LYS A 382 21.12 -3.86 14.70
CA LYS A 382 21.77 -5.13 14.40
C LYS A 382 22.84 -5.41 15.46
N ASP A 383 22.86 -6.60 16.06
CA ASP A 383 24.12 -7.26 16.42
C ASP A 383 24.02 -8.77 16.72
N LYS A 384 24.99 -9.48 16.10
CA LYS A 384 25.71 -10.70 16.52
C LYS A 384 25.06 -12.10 16.49
N SER A 385 25.45 -12.83 15.43
CA SER A 385 26.04 -14.19 15.39
C SER A 385 25.61 -15.26 16.40
N PHE A 386 25.14 -16.41 15.90
CA PHE A 386 25.18 -17.68 16.62
C PHE A 386 25.55 -18.85 15.70
N ASN A 387 26.61 -19.58 16.10
CA ASN A 387 27.10 -20.82 15.50
C ASN A 387 26.21 -22.01 15.85
N MET A 388 26.01 -22.96 14.93
CA MET A 388 25.52 -24.30 15.25
C MET A 388 26.66 -25.32 15.16
N SER A 389 26.98 -25.94 16.30
CA SER A 389 27.77 -27.16 16.38
C SER A 389 26.85 -28.38 16.22
N GLN A 390 27.27 -29.32 15.37
CA GLN A 390 26.69 -30.65 15.22
C GLN A 390 26.97 -31.51 16.47
N GLN A 391 25.98 -32.31 16.87
CA GLN A 391 26.24 -33.55 17.61
C GLN A 391 25.44 -34.70 17.00
N THR A 392 26.20 -35.74 16.67
CA THR A 392 25.79 -37.07 16.19
C THR A 392 25.44 -38.00 17.35
N SER A 393 24.46 -38.89 17.16
CA SER A 393 24.49 -40.20 17.82
C SER A 393 23.92 -41.29 16.91
N GLN A 394 24.74 -42.32 16.70
CA GLN A 394 24.48 -43.56 15.98
C GLN A 394 23.51 -44.47 16.75
N TYR A 395 22.73 -45.30 16.04
CA TYR A 395 22.59 -46.75 16.25
C TYR A 395 21.88 -47.37 15.01
N GLY A 396 22.47 -48.41 14.43
CA GLY A 396 21.89 -49.26 13.38
C GLY A 396 21.27 -50.55 13.94
N PRO A 397 21.13 -51.63 13.15
CA PRO A 397 20.01 -51.85 12.24
C PRO A 397 19.29 -53.20 12.51
N SER A 398 18.01 -53.33 12.12
CA SER A 398 17.40 -54.64 11.88
C SER A 398 16.07 -54.55 11.12
N SER A 399 16.04 -55.11 9.91
CA SER A 399 14.82 -55.53 9.22
C SER A 399 14.43 -56.94 9.73
N PRO A 400 13.15 -57.37 9.64
CA PRO A 400 12.73 -58.07 8.42
C PRO A 400 11.28 -57.81 7.96
N LYS A 401 11.06 -58.17 6.70
CA LYS A 401 9.84 -58.11 5.87
C LYS A 401 8.56 -58.64 6.55
N ARG A 402 7.43 -57.95 6.32
CA ARG A 402 6.10 -58.55 6.07
C ARG A 402 5.32 -57.69 5.08
N GLU A 403 4.92 -58.30 3.97
CA GLU A 403 3.85 -57.84 3.10
C GLU A 403 2.51 -58.09 3.80
N PHE A 404 1.68 -57.06 3.92
CA PHE A 404 0.23 -57.20 3.95
C PHE A 404 -0.40 -55.94 3.37
N SER A 405 -1.35 -56.19 2.48
CA SER A 405 -2.30 -55.27 1.86
C SER A 405 -3.09 -54.48 2.90
N GLU A 406 -3.24 -53.16 2.74
CA GLU A 406 -4.49 -52.43 2.96
C GLU A 406 -4.36 -50.93 2.65
N LYS A 407 -5.37 -50.43 1.91
CA LYS A 407 -5.98 -49.09 1.92
C LYS A 407 -5.07 -47.88 2.23
N ASN A 408 -4.85 -47.06 1.20
CA ASN A 408 -4.35 -45.69 1.33
C ASN A 408 -5.37 -44.78 2.07
N GLU A 409 -5.37 -44.80 3.40
CA GLU A 409 -5.78 -43.65 4.21
C GLU A 409 -4.54 -42.85 4.60
N LYS A 410 -4.24 -41.77 3.86
CA LYS A 410 -3.28 -40.77 4.33
C LYS A 410 -3.91 -39.99 5.48
N GLN A 411 -3.65 -40.41 6.72
CA GLN A 411 -3.72 -39.53 7.89
C GLN A 411 -2.79 -38.34 7.64
N LYS A 412 -3.37 -37.17 7.37
CA LYS A 412 -2.65 -35.90 7.36
C LYS A 412 -2.26 -35.58 8.81
N THR A 413 -0.99 -35.74 9.14
CA THR A 413 -0.39 -35.07 10.29
C THR A 413 -0.57 -33.56 10.11
N GLN A 414 -1.45 -32.96 10.92
CA GLN A 414 -1.60 -31.51 11.01
C GLN A 414 -0.40 -30.94 11.78
N THR A 415 0.56 -30.38 11.08
CA THR A 415 1.52 -29.46 11.69
C THR A 415 0.79 -28.16 12.00
N LYS A 416 0.37 -27.98 13.26
CA LYS A 416 -0.15 -26.70 13.77
C LYS A 416 1.03 -25.76 13.98
N PHE A 417 1.06 -24.65 13.24
CA PHE A 417 1.93 -23.53 13.56
C PHE A 417 1.20 -22.65 14.59
N CYS A 418 1.72 -22.62 15.82
CA CYS A 418 1.29 -21.66 16.83
C CYS A 418 2.43 -20.67 17.05
N ILE A 419 2.22 -19.39 16.74
CA ILE A 419 3.11 -18.31 17.16
C ILE A 419 2.59 -17.83 18.52
N LYS A 420 3.42 -17.94 19.55
CA LYS A 420 3.10 -17.43 20.89
C LYS A 420 3.52 -15.97 20.96
N THR A 421 2.55 -15.06 21.04
CA THR A 421 2.80 -13.64 21.37
C THR A 421 2.59 -13.42 22.87
N GLN A 422 3.19 -12.36 23.42
CA GLN A 422 3.25 -12.13 24.88
C GLN A 422 1.91 -11.81 25.54
N ASP A 423 0.82 -11.66 24.78
CA ASP A 423 -0.49 -11.26 25.29
C ASP A 423 -1.62 -12.24 24.94
N ASN A 424 -1.43 -13.56 25.10
CA ASN A 424 -2.50 -14.59 25.18
C ASN A 424 -3.70 -14.52 24.19
N PHE A 425 -3.53 -14.03 22.96
CA PHE A 425 -4.56 -14.12 21.91
C PHE A 425 -4.20 -15.17 20.86
N TYR A 426 -5.13 -16.09 20.56
CA TYR A 426 -4.99 -17.08 19.50
C TYR A 426 -5.56 -16.55 18.18
N LEU A 427 -4.71 -16.35 17.18
CA LEU A 427 -5.13 -16.02 15.82
C LEU A 427 -5.55 -17.32 15.09
N HIS A 428 -6.84 -17.51 14.84
CA HIS A 428 -7.34 -18.62 14.02
C HIS A 428 -7.33 -18.24 12.54
N ILE A 429 -6.29 -18.64 11.80
CA ILE A 429 -6.28 -18.53 10.34
C ILE A 429 -7.13 -19.70 9.78
N ARG A 430 -8.36 -19.42 9.33
CA ARG A 430 -9.14 -20.38 8.53
C ARG A 430 -8.62 -20.36 7.10
N ARG A 431 -8.22 -21.53 6.58
CA ARG A 431 -7.88 -21.69 5.16
C ARG A 431 -9.14 -21.51 4.30
N PRO A 432 -9.03 -20.93 3.09
CA PRO A 432 -10.13 -20.94 2.12
C PRO A 432 -10.47 -22.37 1.69
N LYS A 433 -11.77 -22.67 1.53
CA LYS A 433 -12.27 -23.95 1.02
C LYS A 433 -11.87 -24.10 -0.44
N GLN A 434 -11.12 -25.15 -0.78
CA GLN A 434 -10.90 -25.55 -2.17
C GLN A 434 -12.17 -26.23 -2.70
N TYR A 435 -12.77 -25.69 -3.76
CA TYR A 435 -13.77 -26.40 -4.56
C TYR A 435 -13.04 -27.23 -5.62
N SER A 436 -13.26 -28.54 -5.64
CA SER A 436 -12.78 -29.46 -6.66
C SER A 436 -13.69 -29.38 -7.90
N LEU A 437 -13.14 -28.96 -9.04
CA LEU A 437 -13.76 -29.16 -10.34
C LEU A 437 -13.52 -30.62 -10.76
N TYR A 438 -14.60 -31.39 -10.87
CA TYR A 438 -14.60 -32.67 -11.59
C TYR A 438 -14.53 -32.38 -13.09
N GLN A 439 -13.59 -33.00 -13.80
CA GLN A 439 -13.63 -33.14 -15.26
C GLN A 439 -14.16 -34.55 -15.59
N ASN A 440 -15.11 -34.59 -16.52
CA ASN A 440 -15.59 -35.80 -17.19
C ASN A 440 -14.51 -36.42 -18.08
#